data_AF-A0A955R021-F1
#
_entry.id   AF-A0A955R021-F1
#
_cell.length_a   1.000
_cell.length_b   1.000
_cell.length_c   1.000
_cell.angle_alpha   90.00
_cell.angle_beta   90.00
_cell.angle_gamma   90.00
#
_symmetry.space_group_name_H-M   'P 1'
#
loop_
_entity.id
_entity.type
_entity.pdbx_description
1 polymer ?
#
loop_
_entity_poly.entity_id
_entity_poly.type
_entity_poly.pdbx_seq_one_letter_code
_entity_poly.pdbx_strand_id
1 'polypeptide(L)' 'MRKSVAVVLLASMVALGGCSTGNVLSGAAGAAVGAGSYEYHLKKMKDKVQADFDAKKIDKREYDIRMDQIARDSVF' A
#
# COMPACT_ATOMS: atom_id res chain seq x y z
N MET A 1 32.69 -0.67 -31.27
CA MET A 1 32.49 0.39 -30.24
C MET A 1 31.15 1.14 -30.34
N ARG A 2 30.36 1.04 -31.42
CA ARG A 2 29.06 1.76 -31.55
C ARG A 2 27.89 1.11 -30.79
N LYS A 3 27.92 -0.21 -30.57
CA LYS A 3 26.87 -0.96 -29.86
C LYS A 3 26.87 -0.71 -28.35
N SER A 4 28.02 -0.35 -27.78
CA SER A 4 28.19 -0.09 -26.35
C SER A 4 27.61 1.26 -25.92
N VAL A 5 27.59 2.24 -26.83
CA VAL A 5 27.06 3.59 -26.55
C VAL A 5 25.53 3.57 -26.40
N ALA A 6 24.84 2.75 -27.19
CA ALA A 6 23.38 2.63 -27.12
C ALA A 6 22.90 2.02 -25.78
N VAL A 7 23.66 1.07 -25.22
CA VAL A 7 23.33 0.41 -23.95
C VAL A 7 23.49 1.38 -22.76
N VAL A 8 24.52 2.22 -22.79
CA VAL A 8 24.76 3.22 -21.73
C VAL A 8 23.69 4.33 -21.75
N LEU A 9 23.18 4.67 -22.93
CA LEU A 9 22.16 5.72 -23.10
C LEU A 9 20.75 5.25 -22.71
N LEU A 10 20.46 3.95 -22.86
CA LEU A 10 19.22 3.35 -22.34
C LEU A 10 19.23 3.19 -20.82
N ALA A 11 20.40 2.91 -20.23
CA ALA A 11 20.55 2.76 -18.79
C ALA A 11 20.39 4.09 -18.02
N SER A 12 20.75 5.22 -18.64
CA SER A 12 20.63 6.54 -17.99
C SER A 12 19.19 7.07 -17.93
N MET A 13 18.28 6.61 -18.79
CA MET A 13 16.86 6.99 -18.71
C MET A 13 16.10 6.32 -17.56
N VAL A 14 16.61 5.21 -17.02
CA VAL A 14 16.01 4.53 -15.84
C VAL A 14 16.39 5.26 -14.53
N ALA A 15 17.46 6.05 -14.53
CA ALA A 15 17.98 6.72 -13.33
C ALA A 15 17.30 8.08 -13.01
N LEU A 16 16.55 8.66 -13.95
CA LEU A 16 15.93 9.98 -13.82
C LEU A 16 14.41 9.94 -13.57
N GLY A 17 13.78 8.76 -13.66
CA GLY A 17 12.39 8.53 -13.25
C GLY A 17 12.36 8.02 -11.82
N GLY A 18 12.28 8.93 -10.84
CA GLY A 18 12.32 8.59 -9.43
C GLY A 18 11.29 7.55 -8.99
N CYS A 19 11.69 6.68 -8.06
CA CYS A 19 11.06 6.67 -6.74
C CYS A 19 12.03 6.03 -5.74
N SER A 20 12.47 6.84 -4.79
CA SER A 20 13.00 6.51 -3.47
C SER A 20 13.49 5.09 -3.23
N THR A 21 14.80 5.00 -3.07
CA THR A 21 15.54 4.02 -2.29
C THR A 21 14.79 3.65 -1.00
N GLY A 22 14.06 2.54 -1.03
CA GLY A 22 13.37 1.99 0.13
C GLY A 22 12.63 0.72 -0.26
N ASN A 23 13.19 -0.44 0.09
CA ASN A 23 12.57 -1.76 0.02
C ASN A 23 12.57 -2.51 -1.33
N VAL A 24 13.72 -2.61 -1.99
CA VAL A 24 13.94 -3.63 -3.06
C VAL A 24 14.15 -5.05 -2.48
N LEU A 25 13.92 -5.27 -1.17
CA LEU A 25 13.94 -6.58 -0.51
C LEU A 25 12.57 -7.31 -0.52
N SER A 26 11.50 -6.68 -1.01
CA SER A 26 10.13 -7.19 -0.88
C SER A 26 9.56 -7.86 -2.13
N GLY A 27 10.39 -8.28 -3.10
CA GLY A 27 9.87 -8.98 -4.30
C GLY A 27 9.34 -10.39 -3.98
N ALA A 28 10.04 -11.14 -3.13
CA ALA A 28 9.61 -12.48 -2.69
C ALA A 28 8.86 -12.43 -1.34
N ALA A 29 9.19 -11.48 -0.47
CA ALA A 29 8.44 -11.26 0.77
C ALA A 29 7.08 -10.58 0.51
N GLY A 30 6.95 -9.74 -0.52
CA GLY A 30 5.72 -9.00 -0.82
C GLY A 30 4.52 -9.86 -1.21
N ALA A 31 4.72 -11.10 -1.67
CA ALA A 31 3.62 -12.01 -1.98
C ALA A 31 3.05 -12.70 -0.72
N ALA A 32 3.91 -13.09 0.24
CA ALA A 32 3.49 -13.66 1.53
C ALA A 32 3.02 -12.56 2.51
N VAL A 33 3.68 -11.40 2.46
CA VAL A 33 3.22 -10.18 3.09
C VAL A 33 1.93 -9.71 2.39
N GLY A 34 1.70 -9.99 1.11
CA GLY A 34 0.48 -9.60 0.39
C GLY A 34 -0.81 -10.01 1.10
N ALA A 35 -0.97 -11.30 1.43
CA ALA A 35 -2.16 -11.78 2.14
C ALA A 35 -2.16 -11.37 3.63
N GLY A 36 -1.06 -11.57 4.36
CA GLY A 36 -1.01 -11.26 5.80
C GLY A 36 -1.00 -9.76 6.13
N SER A 37 -0.41 -8.94 5.26
CA SER A 37 -0.45 -7.47 5.39
C SER A 37 -1.78 -6.90 4.95
N TYR A 38 -2.49 -7.55 4.01
CA TYR A 38 -3.84 -7.14 3.65
C TYR A 38 -4.79 -7.31 4.84
N GLU A 39 -4.80 -8.49 5.44
CA GLU A 39 -5.58 -8.76 6.65
C GLU A 39 -5.19 -7.84 7.81
N TYR A 40 -3.88 -7.62 8.02
CA TYR A 40 -3.39 -6.71 9.05
C TYR A 40 -3.80 -5.25 8.79
N HIS A 41 -3.76 -4.81 7.53
CA HIS A 41 -4.14 -3.47 7.14
C HIS A 41 -5.62 -3.23 7.36
N LEU A 42 -6.48 -4.17 6.94
CA LEU A 42 -7.93 -4.11 7.16
C LEU A 42 -8.26 -4.09 8.66
N LYS A 43 -7.58 -4.92 9.46
CA LYS A 43 -7.74 -4.92 10.92
C LYS A 43 -7.39 -3.55 11.51
N LYS A 44 -6.24 -3.00 11.13
CA LYS A 44 -5.80 -1.67 11.59
C LYS A 44 -6.79 -0.56 11.19
N MET A 45 -7.40 -0.65 10.01
CA MET A 45 -8.42 0.31 9.58
C MET A 45 -9.69 0.20 10.41
N LYS A 46 -10.17 -1.02 10.70
CA LYS A 46 -11.30 -1.23 11.61
C LYS A 46 -11.02 -0.66 12.99
N ASP A 47 -9.88 -1.01 13.57
CA ASP A 47 -9.49 -0.57 14.92
C ASP A 47 -9.44 0.96 15.02
N LYS A 48 -8.92 1.63 13.98
CA LYS A 48 -8.86 3.10 13.94
C LYS A 48 -10.25 3.72 13.93
N VAL A 49 -11.16 3.22 13.08
CA VAL A 49 -12.53 3.73 12.98
C VAL A 49 -13.30 3.51 14.27
N GLN A 50 -13.12 2.35 14.92
CA GLN A 50 -13.68 2.09 16.26
C GLN A 50 -13.15 3.10 17.28
N ALA A 51 -11.83 3.31 17.34
CA ALA A 51 -11.22 4.26 18.26
C ALA A 51 -11.71 5.70 18.03
N ASP A 52 -11.91 6.12 16.78
CA ASP A 52 -12.45 7.45 16.46
C ASP A 52 -13.93 7.58 16.89
N PHE A 53 -14.72 6.51 16.80
CA PHE A 53 -16.10 6.48 17.29
C PHE A 53 -16.16 6.51 18.83
N ASP A 54 -15.35 5.70 19.50
CA ASP A 54 -15.26 5.66 20.98
C ASP A 54 -14.77 7.00 21.54
N ALA A 55 -13.85 7.66 20.83
CA ALA A 55 -13.37 9.01 21.14
C ALA A 55 -14.38 10.11 20.78
N LYS A 56 -15.57 9.77 20.30
CA LYS A 56 -16.63 10.69 19.83
C LYS A 56 -16.15 11.70 18.78
N LYS A 57 -15.15 11.33 17.97
CA LYS A 57 -14.63 12.14 16.85
C LYS A 57 -15.48 11.99 15.59
N ILE A 58 -16.12 10.83 15.43
CA ILE A 58 -17.07 10.54 14.36
C ILE A 58 -18.41 10.15 14.95
N ASP A 59 -19.49 10.39 14.20
CA ASP A 59 -20.82 9.96 14.60
C ASP A 59 -21.10 8.51 14.18
N LYS A 60 -22.24 7.97 14.63
CA LYS A 60 -22.63 6.58 14.34
C LYS A 60 -22.80 6.34 12.83
N ARG A 61 -23.31 7.31 12.08
CA ARG A 61 -23.54 7.17 10.64
C ARG A 61 -22.22 7.06 9.89
N GLU A 62 -21.25 7.90 10.25
CA GLU A 62 -19.91 7.87 9.67
C GLU A 62 -19.14 6.60 10.05
N TYR A 63 -19.26 6.14 11.29
CA TYR A 63 -18.76 4.83 11.71
C TYR A 63 -19.32 3.69 10.84
N ASP A 64 -20.66 3.64 10.68
CA ASP A 64 -21.35 2.59 9.91
C ASP A 64 -20.90 2.61 8.44
N ILE A 65 -20.79 3.80 7.81
CA ILE A 65 -20.32 3.95 6.43
C ILE A 65 -18.88 3.46 6.26
N ARG A 66 -17.98 3.83 7.18
CA ARG A 66 -16.56 3.45 7.10
C ARG A 66 -16.36 1.96 7.33
N MET A 67 -17.11 1.36 8.25
CA MET A 67 -17.11 -0.09 8.47
C MET A 67 -17.58 -0.86 7.24
N ASP A 68 -18.64 -0.38 6.60
CA ASP A 68 -19.20 -0.95 5.38
C ASP A 68 -18.25 -0.84 4.19
N GLN A 69 -17.52 0.28 4.06
CA GLN A 69 -16.43 0.41 3.08
C GLN A 69 -15.33 -0.63 3.29
N ILE A 70 -14.81 -0.76 4.52
CA ILE A 70 -13.75 -1.73 4.82
C ILE A 70 -14.23 -3.18 4.59
N ALA A 71 -15.50 -3.46 4.88
CA ALA A 71 -16.10 -4.78 4.63
C ALA A 71 -16.15 -5.11 3.13
N ARG A 72 -16.56 -4.15 2.29
CA ARG A 72 -16.55 -4.34 0.83
C ARG A 72 -15.15 -4.54 0.27
N ASP A 73 -14.18 -3.77 0.76
CA ASP A 73 -12.79 -3.92 0.33
C ASP A 73 -12.28 -5.33 0.68
N SER A 74 -12.60 -5.85 1.87
CA SER A 74 -12.11 -7.16 2.33
C SER A 74 -12.56 -8.39 1.54
N VAL A 75 -13.53 -8.27 0.63
CA VAL A 75 -14.09 -9.39 -0.16
C VAL A 75 -13.53 -9.45 -1.59
N PHE A 76 -12.79 -8.42 -2.02
CA PHE A 76 -12.12 -8.35 -3.32
C PHE A 76 -10.59 -8.44 -3.18
#